data_AF-A0A089JDL8-F1
#
_entry.id   AF-A0A089JDL8-F1
#
_cell.length_a   1.000
_cell.length_b   1.000
_cell.length_c   1.000
_cell.angle_alpha   90.00
_cell.angle_beta   90.00
_cell.angle_gamma   90.00
#
_symmetry.space_group_name_H-M   'P 1'
#
loop_
_entity.id
_entity.type
_entity.pdbx_description
1 polymer ?
#
loop_
_entity_poly.entity_id
_entity_poly.type
_entity_poly.pdbx_seq_one_letter_code
_entity_poly.pdbx_strand_id
1 'polypeptide(L)'
;MNNQIKIVKVSAEIEKDEFDIKVSPWRLLLETNRYYEIKPELGPVKRIYKEKLNTVTDETKSYADGILSCSAFCIEDRVNEMQLEILRKLQLKINAFRDELQLNQKAIEQQKFLPKIEGSTE
;
A
#
# COMPACT_ATOMS: atom_id res chain seq x y z
N MET A 1 33.27 1.72 16.22
CA MET A 1 32.66 2.39 15.05
C MET A 1 31.16 2.22 15.18
N ASN A 2 30.41 3.28 15.47
CA ASN A 2 28.95 3.22 15.48
C ASN A 2 28.47 3.25 14.03
N ASN A 3 28.08 2.10 13.49
CA ASN A 3 27.31 2.07 12.24
C ASN A 3 25.95 2.70 12.54
N GLN A 4 25.83 4.00 12.28
CA GLN A 4 24.58 4.70 12.46
C GLN A 4 23.58 4.15 11.45
N ILE A 5 22.52 3.51 11.95
CA ILE A 5 21.44 2.97 11.12
C ILE A 5 20.92 4.08 10.20
N LYS A 6 20.88 3.80 8.90
CA LYS A 6 20.26 4.66 7.90
C LYS A 6 18.88 4.12 7.56
N ILE A 7 17.87 4.89 7.90
CA ILE A 7 16.47 4.56 7.62
C ILE A 7 16.05 5.28 6.35
N VAL A 8 15.33 4.56 5.50
CA VAL A 8 14.69 5.12 4.31
C VAL A 8 13.22 4.75 4.29
N LYS A 9 12.41 5.53 3.57
CA LYS A 9 11.05 5.18 3.19
C LYS A 9 11.06 4.73 1.73
N VAL A 10 10.62 3.52 1.46
CA VAL A 10 10.27 3.05 0.12
C VAL A 10 8.77 3.22 -0.03
N SER A 11 8.34 4.04 -0.99
CA SER A 11 6.93 4.22 -1.34
C SER A 11 6.74 3.78 -2.78
N ALA A 12 5.64 3.09 -3.09
CA ALA A 12 5.22 2.88 -4.46
C ALA A 12 3.75 3.22 -4.64
N GLU A 13 3.41 3.65 -5.84
CA GLU A 13 2.07 4.02 -6.26
C GLU A 13 1.79 3.44 -7.65
N ILE A 14 0.55 3.00 -7.84
CA ILE A 14 -0.02 2.66 -9.14
C ILE A 14 -1.18 3.61 -9.38
N GLU A 15 -1.14 4.31 -10.50
CA GLU A 15 -2.24 5.13 -11.01
C GLU A 15 -2.36 4.92 -12.52
N LYS A 16 -3.49 4.40 -13.00
CA LYS A 16 -3.87 4.35 -14.43
C LYS A 16 -2.70 4.02 -15.40
N ASP A 17 -2.16 2.81 -15.26
CA ASP A 17 -1.06 2.25 -16.05
C ASP A 17 0.36 2.76 -15.71
N GLU A 18 0.49 3.69 -14.78
CA GLU A 18 1.79 4.15 -14.27
C GLU A 18 2.13 3.44 -12.96
N PHE A 19 3.38 2.99 -12.83
CA PHE A 19 3.94 2.43 -11.60
C PHE A 19 5.16 3.25 -11.21
N ASP A 20 5.05 3.95 -10.09
CA ASP A 20 6.11 4.78 -9.56
C ASP A 20 6.64 4.21 -8.25
N ILE A 21 7.97 4.24 -8.09
CA ILE A 21 8.63 3.85 -6.86
C ILE A 21 9.65 4.91 -6.45
N LYS A 22 9.58 5.31 -5.17
CA LYS A 22 10.43 6.34 -4.60
C LYS A 22 11.08 5.84 -3.33
N VAL A 23 12.40 5.99 -3.26
CA VAL A 23 13.18 5.77 -2.05
C VAL A 23 13.59 7.14 -1.51
N SER A 24 13.20 7.44 -0.28
CA SER A 24 13.49 8.73 0.36
C SER A 24 14.25 8.52 1.66
N PRO A 25 15.37 9.22 1.90
CA PRO A 25 16.12 9.10 3.14
C PRO A 25 15.38 9.71 4.34
N TRP A 26 15.51 9.09 5.51
CA TRP A 26 14.98 9.58 6.77
C TRP A 26 16.07 9.57 7.83
N ARG A 27 16.35 10.73 8.40
CA ARG A 27 17.39 10.87 9.44
C ARG A 27 16.90 10.25 10.74
N LEU A 28 17.71 9.36 11.32
CA LEU A 28 17.53 8.87 12.67
C LEU A 28 17.87 9.99 13.68
N LEU A 29 16.91 10.34 14.54
CA LEU A 29 17.07 11.35 15.59
C LEU A 29 17.29 10.71 16.96
N LEU A 30 16.49 9.68 17.28
CA LEU A 30 16.54 8.96 18.54
C LEU A 30 16.31 7.48 18.30
N GLU A 31 17.11 6.65 18.94
CA GLU A 31 16.86 5.22 19.07
C GLU A 31 16.48 4.91 20.51
N THR A 32 15.36 4.20 20.69
CA THR A 32 14.95 3.63 21.97
C THR A 32 14.88 2.11 21.85
N ASN A 33 14.58 1.40 22.94
CA ASN A 33 14.36 -0.05 22.88
C ASN A 33 13.11 -0.45 22.08
N ARG A 34 12.13 0.45 21.91
CA ARG A 34 10.82 0.13 21.30
C ARG A 34 10.60 0.75 19.92
N TYR A 35 11.15 1.93 19.69
CA TYR A 35 10.91 2.69 18.47
C TYR A 35 12.11 3.59 18.12
N TYR A 36 12.12 4.04 16.86
CA TYR A 36 12.98 5.11 16.38
C TYR A 36 12.17 6.40 16.21
N GLU A 37 12.76 7.54 16.54
CA GLU A 37 12.29 8.84 16.06
C GLU A 37 13.08 9.20 14.80
N ILE A 38 12.36 9.41 13.71
CA ILE A 38 12.91 9.67 12.39
C ILE A 38 12.31 10.93 11.81
N LYS A 39 13.05 11.61 10.93
CA LYS A 39 12.59 12.84 10.28
C LYS A 39 12.97 12.84 8.80
N PRO A 40 12.06 13.25 7.89
CA PRO A 40 12.43 13.50 6.51
C PRO A 40 13.29 14.77 6.42
N GLU A 41 13.84 15.06 5.24
CA GLU A 41 14.57 16.31 5.00
C GLU A 41 13.69 17.54 5.31
N LEU A 42 12.46 17.53 4.79
CA LEU A 42 11.44 18.54 5.04
C LEU A 42 10.19 17.85 5.59
N GLY A 43 9.79 18.21 6.82
CA GLY A 43 8.56 17.68 7.43
C GLY A 43 8.69 17.36 8.92
N PRO A 44 7.62 16.78 9.51
CA PRO A 44 7.55 16.49 10.94
C PRO A 44 8.34 15.23 11.33
N VAL A 45 8.67 15.15 12.62
CA VAL A 45 9.24 13.93 13.22
C VAL A 45 8.15 12.85 13.29
N LYS A 46 8.52 11.61 12.96
CA LYS A 46 7.66 10.43 13.06
C LYS A 46 8.30 9.39 13.98
N ARG A 47 7.45 8.67 14.70
CA ARG A 47 7.85 7.47 15.45
C ARG A 47 7.57 6.23 14.62
N ILE A 48 8.55 5.34 14.55
CA ILE A 48 8.39 4.00 13.97
C ILE A 48 8.78 2.96 15.00
N TYR A 49 7.83 2.10 15.35
CA TYR A 49 8.07 0.94 16.21
C TYR A 49 9.01 -0.05 15.51
N LYS A 50 9.95 -0.64 16.26
CA LYS A 50 10.95 -1.56 15.68
C LYS A 50 10.30 -2.75 14.98
N GLU A 51 9.17 -3.24 15.49
CA GLU A 51 8.37 -4.32 14.87
C GLU A 51 7.68 -3.94 13.56
N LYS A 52 7.56 -2.64 13.24
CA LYS A 52 6.99 -2.13 11.98
C LYS A 52 8.07 -1.76 10.97
N LEU A 53 9.34 -1.86 11.36
CA LEU A 53 10.45 -1.67 10.44
C LEU A 53 10.51 -2.86 9.49
N ASN A 54 10.72 -2.58 8.20
CA ASN A 54 10.72 -3.55 7.11
C ASN A 54 9.37 -4.27 6.98
N THR A 55 8.27 -3.56 7.23
CA THR A 55 6.92 -4.06 7.03
C THR A 55 6.20 -3.15 6.04
N VAL A 56 5.63 -3.75 5.00
CA VAL A 56 4.80 -3.03 4.03
C VAL A 56 3.47 -2.63 4.67
N THR A 57 3.13 -1.36 4.53
CA THR A 57 1.87 -0.77 4.96
C THR A 57 1.11 -0.22 3.77
N ASP A 58 -0.20 -0.41 3.77
CA ASP A 58 -1.09 0.19 2.79
C ASP A 58 -1.30 1.67 3.12
N GLU A 59 -1.05 2.54 2.16
CA GLU A 59 -1.29 3.99 2.31
C GLU A 59 -2.70 4.34 1.79
N THR A 60 -3.19 3.65 0.76
CA THR A 60 -4.60 3.70 0.34
C THR A 60 -5.43 2.57 0.95
N LYS A 61 -6.56 2.94 1.54
CA LYS A 61 -7.53 1.99 2.13
C LYS A 61 -8.39 1.28 1.08
N SER A 62 -8.65 1.93 -0.04
CA SER A 62 -9.54 1.45 -1.10
C SER A 62 -8.97 1.83 -2.47
N TYR A 63 -9.30 1.03 -3.49
CA TYR A 63 -9.06 1.39 -4.88
C TYR A 63 -10.08 2.43 -5.33
N ALA A 64 -9.76 3.70 -5.10
CA ALA A 64 -10.55 4.84 -5.57
C ALA A 64 -9.76 5.56 -6.67
N ASP A 65 -10.45 6.04 -7.69
CA ASP A 65 -9.89 6.81 -8.82
C ASP A 65 -8.73 6.12 -9.58
N GLY A 66 -8.58 4.80 -9.41
CA GLY A 66 -7.52 4.02 -10.04
C GLY A 66 -6.20 3.99 -9.26
N ILE A 67 -6.18 4.41 -7.99
CA ILE A 67 -4.96 4.60 -7.21
C ILE A 67 -4.77 3.50 -6.15
N LEU A 68 -3.59 2.89 -6.14
CA LEU A 68 -3.10 2.06 -5.03
C LEU A 68 -1.71 2.52 -4.61
N SER A 69 -1.51 2.77 -3.32
CA SER A 69 -0.17 3.04 -2.80
C SER A 69 0.15 2.27 -1.53
N CYS A 70 1.41 1.88 -1.44
CA CYS A 70 2.01 1.15 -0.33
C CYS A 70 3.34 1.79 0.03
N SER A 71 3.74 1.65 1.28
CA SER A 71 5.07 2.06 1.71
C SER A 71 5.64 1.17 2.78
N ALA A 72 6.96 1.21 2.93
CA ALA A 72 7.68 0.60 4.03
C ALA A 72 8.81 1.52 4.48
N PHE A 73 9.08 1.56 5.78
CA PHE A 73 10.34 2.08 6.29
C PHE A 73 11.29 0.91 6.48
N CYS A 74 12.53 1.04 6.01
CA CYS A 74 13.53 -0.01 6.14
C CYS A 74 14.93 0.57 6.32
N ILE A 75 15.87 -0.31 6.66
CA ILE A 75 17.30 0.03 6.54
C ILE A 75 17.72 0.00 5.07
N GLU A 76 18.75 0.78 4.74
CA GLU A 76 19.28 0.93 3.37
C GLU A 76 19.56 -0.43 2.68
N ASP A 77 20.11 -1.40 3.42
CA ASP A 77 20.44 -2.73 2.89
C ASP A 77 19.22 -3.56 2.47
N ARG A 78 18.02 -3.23 2.95
CA ARG A 78 16.78 -3.96 2.66
C ARG A 78 15.91 -3.29 1.60
N VAL A 79 16.36 -2.19 0.97
CA VAL A 79 15.56 -1.47 -0.02
C VAL A 79 15.05 -2.38 -1.14
N ASN A 80 15.93 -3.14 -1.78
CA ASN A 80 15.55 -4.01 -2.91
C ASN A 80 14.52 -5.07 -2.50
N GLU A 81 14.68 -5.63 -1.30
CA GLU A 81 13.72 -6.59 -0.74
C GLU A 81 12.36 -5.92 -0.54
N MET A 82 12.32 -4.72 0.05
CA MET A 82 11.08 -3.98 0.27
C MET A 82 10.40 -3.56 -1.03
N GLN A 83 11.15 -3.21 -2.08
CA GLN A 83 10.58 -2.91 -3.40
C GLN A 83 9.84 -4.14 -3.96
N LEU A 84 10.43 -5.34 -3.85
CA LEU A 84 9.81 -6.59 -4.28
C LEU A 84 8.57 -6.94 -3.44
N GLU A 85 8.63 -6.76 -2.12
CA GLU A 85 7.49 -6.99 -1.24
C GLU A 85 6.32 -6.05 -1.55
N ILE A 86 6.61 -4.77 -1.78
CA ILE A 86 5.61 -3.77 -2.17
C ILE A 86 4.96 -4.16 -3.51
N LEU A 87 5.76 -4.56 -4.50
CA LEU A 87 5.24 -5.01 -5.80
C LEU A 87 4.31 -6.22 -5.65
N ARG A 88 4.73 -7.22 -4.87
CA ARG A 88 3.89 -8.40 -4.57
C ARG A 88 2.59 -8.01 -3.87
N LYS A 89 2.66 -7.10 -2.91
CA LYS A 89 1.49 -6.62 -2.17
C LYS A 89 0.49 -5.90 -3.09
N LEU A 90 0.98 -5.02 -3.96
CA LEU A 90 0.16 -4.33 -4.96
C LEU A 90 -0.49 -5.32 -5.92
N GLN A 91 0.26 -6.30 -6.44
CA GLN A 91 -0.29 -7.34 -7.30
C GLN A 91 -1.40 -8.14 -6.62
N LEU A 92 -1.22 -8.53 -5.36
CA LEU A 92 -2.24 -9.23 -4.58
C LEU A 92 -3.50 -8.38 -4.41
N LYS A 93 -3.36 -7.08 -4.14
CA LYS A 93 -4.50 -6.15 -4.00
C LYS A 93 -5.24 -6.01 -5.33
N ILE A 94 -4.54 -5.82 -6.44
CA ILE A 94 -5.14 -5.71 -7.77
C ILE A 94 -5.92 -6.98 -8.12
N ASN A 95 -5.34 -8.15 -7.88
CA ASN A 95 -6.03 -9.42 -8.15
C ASN A 95 -7.30 -9.57 -7.30
N ALA A 96 -7.23 -9.26 -6.00
CA ALA A 96 -8.39 -9.30 -5.12
C ALA A 96 -9.51 -8.36 -5.60
N PHE A 97 -9.17 -7.11 -5.96
CA PHE A 97 -10.15 -6.17 -6.50
C PHE A 97 -10.75 -6.65 -7.81
N ARG A 98 -9.93 -7.22 -8.71
CA ARG A 98 -10.41 -7.79 -9.97
C ARG A 98 -11.40 -8.92 -9.73
N ASP A 99 -11.11 -9.83 -8.81
CA ASP A 99 -11.96 -10.97 -8.50
C ASP A 99 -13.30 -10.51 -7.91
N GLU A 100 -13.28 -9.55 -6.98
CA GLU A 100 -14.48 -8.95 -6.41
C GLU A 100 -15.34 -8.25 -7.47
N LEU A 101 -14.72 -7.45 -8.36
CA LEU A 101 -15.42 -6.78 -9.45
C LEU A 101 -16.04 -7.77 -10.44
N GLN A 102 -15.36 -8.88 -10.74
CA GLN A 102 -15.92 -9.92 -11.59
C GLN A 102 -17.14 -10.61 -10.96
N LEU A 103 -17.10 -10.89 -9.66
CA LEU A 103 -18.24 -11.45 -8.93
C LEU A 103 -19.43 -10.49 -8.95
N ASN A 104 -19.19 -9.21 -8.70
CA ASN A 104 -20.24 -8.18 -8.75
C ASN A 104 -20.84 -8.03 -10.15
N GLN A 105 -20.00 -8.05 -11.19
CA GLN A 105 -20.45 -8.00 -12.58
C GLN A 105 -21.33 -9.21 -12.93
N LYS A 106 -20.93 -10.42 -12.52
CA LYS A 106 -21.73 -11.64 -12.70
C LYS A 106 -23.09 -11.55 -12.02
N ALA A 107 -23.13 -11.00 -10.80
CA ALA A 107 -24.39 -10.80 -10.07
C ALA A 107 -25.34 -9.87 -10.84
N ILE A 108 -24.83 -8.77 -11.42
CA ILE A 108 -25.62 -7.84 -12.26
C ILE A 108 -26.14 -8.54 -13.52
N GLU A 109 -25.29 -9.30 -14.20
CA GLU A 109 -25.66 -10.00 -15.44
C GLU A 109 -26.76 -11.04 -15.20
N GLN A 110 -26.74 -11.73 -14.07
CA GLN A 110 -27.81 -12.65 -13.68
C GLN A 110 -29.16 -11.95 -13.50
N GLN A 111 -29.18 -10.69 -13.05
CA GLN A 111 -30.42 -9.91 -12.93
C GLN A 111 -31.04 -9.58 -14.30
N LYS A 112 -30.23 -9.51 -15.37
CA LYS A 112 -30.74 -9.24 -16.73
C LYS A 112 -31.61 -10.38 -17.29
N PHE A 113 -31.55 -11.56 -16.68
CA PHE A 113 -32.37 -12.72 -17.02
C PHE A 113 -33.55 -12.93 -16.07
N LEU A 114 -33.79 -12.01 -15.12
CA LEU A 114 -35.00 -12.07 -14.31
C LEU A 114 -36.21 -11.79 -15.20
N PRO A 115 -37.28 -12.59 -15.08
CA PRO A 115 -38.54 -12.29 -15.77
C PRO A 115 -39.01 -10.91 -15.34
N LYS A 116 -39.44 -10.09 -16.31
CA LYS A 116 -40.17 -8.86 -15.99
C LYS A 116 -41.32 -9.25 -15.08
N ILE A 117 -41.41 -8.60 -13.93
CA ILE A 117 -42.62 -8.65 -13.11
C ILE A 117 -43.69 -7.96 -13.97
N GLU A 118 -44.44 -8.76 -14.74
CA GLU A 118 -45.65 -8.30 -15.39
C GLU A 118 -46.63 -7.93 -14.28
N GLY A 119 -47.10 -6.68 -14.35
CA GLY A 119 -47.74 -6.00 -13.24
C GLY A 119 -48.96 -6.72 -12.70
N SER A 120 -49.00 -6.85 -11.38
CA SER A 120 -50.25 -6.96 -10.63
C SER A 120 -50.87 -5.56 -10.59
N THR A 121 -51.58 -5.18 -11.64
CA THR A 121 -52.64 -4.17 -11.52
C THR A 121 -53.85 -4.86 -10.90
N GLU A 122 -54.14 -4.55 -9.64
CA GLU A 122 -55.50 -4.57 -9.08
C GLU A 122 -56.03 -3.13 -9.03
#